data_AF-A0A926N8F9-F1
#
_entry.id   AF-A0A926N8F9-F1
#
_cell.length_a   1.000
_cell.length_b   1.000
_cell.length_c   1.000
_cell.angle_alpha   90.00
_cell.angle_beta   90.00
_cell.angle_gamma   90.00
#
_symmetry.space_group_name_H-M   'P 1'
#
loop_
_entity.id
_entity.type
_entity.pdbx_description
1 polymer ?
#
loop_
_entity_poly.entity_id
_entity_poly.type
_entity_poly.pdbx_seq_one_letter_code
_entity_poly.pdbx_strand_id
1 'polypeptide(L)'
;MSFVYAAKIMTNTINVIDAKTNYIIAKIQSNLLPLDIKVIPNGQYVYVVISQAPNVGDTVFVIDIKKNVVIATVVVGHTPTNILADPSGCYVYVIGILLIKVETAFSFFVLYDLFYLLKGFFSFKENSYIDRN
;
A
#
# COMPACT_ATOMS: atom_id res chain seq x y z
N MET A 1 -14.61 5.70 19.73
CA MET A 1 -13.85 6.90 19.28
C MET A 1 -13.71 6.78 17.78
N SER A 2 -13.94 7.87 17.05
CA SER A 2 -13.86 7.90 15.59
C SER A 2 -12.66 8.76 15.21
N PHE A 3 -11.75 8.21 14.39
CA PHE A 3 -10.57 8.93 13.92
C PHE A 3 -10.65 9.17 12.42
N VAL A 4 -10.06 10.29 12.00
CA VAL A 4 -9.81 10.61 10.59
C VAL A 4 -8.30 10.65 10.38
N TYR A 5 -7.83 9.98 9.34
CA TYR A 5 -6.43 10.00 8.93
C TYR A 5 -6.30 10.90 7.71
N ALA A 6 -5.36 11.82 7.75
CA ALA A 6 -5.12 12.77 6.66
C ALA A 6 -3.64 12.75 6.24
N ALA A 7 -3.39 12.46 4.97
CA ALA A 7 -2.08 12.53 4.36
C ALA A 7 -1.72 14.00 4.14
N LYS A 8 -0.58 14.44 4.67
CA LYS A 8 -0.05 15.78 4.46
C LYS A 8 1.28 15.71 3.74
N ILE A 9 1.22 15.87 2.43
CA ILE A 9 2.36 15.79 1.50
C ILE A 9 3.41 16.84 1.83
N MET A 10 3.01 18.10 2.09
CA MET A 10 3.98 19.20 2.34
C MET A 10 4.89 18.98 3.55
N THR A 11 4.49 18.15 4.50
CA THR A 11 5.26 17.87 5.72
C THR A 11 5.62 16.41 5.88
N ASN A 12 5.34 15.56 4.89
CA ASN A 12 5.60 14.12 4.94
C ASN A 12 5.08 13.46 6.23
N THR A 13 3.83 13.79 6.58
CA THR A 13 3.18 13.31 7.81
C THR A 13 1.80 12.78 7.52
N ILE A 14 1.37 11.80 8.30
CA ILE A 14 -0.03 11.36 8.41
C ILE A 14 -0.58 11.89 9.73
N ASN A 15 -1.56 12.77 9.67
CA ASN A 15 -2.22 13.32 10.84
C ASN A 15 -3.36 12.40 11.27
N VAL A 16 -3.45 12.12 12.56
CA VAL A 16 -4.60 11.46 13.18
C VAL A 16 -5.42 12.53 13.85
N ILE A 17 -6.68 12.64 13.44
CA ILE A 17 -7.61 13.67 13.86
C ILE A 17 -8.75 12.98 14.63
N ASP A 18 -9.08 13.50 15.80
CA ASP A 18 -10.28 13.08 16.52
C ASP A 18 -11.51 13.66 15.81
N ALA A 19 -12.40 12.79 15.32
CA ALA A 19 -13.54 13.22 14.49
C ALA A 19 -14.61 13.99 15.26
N LYS A 20 -14.61 13.94 16.61
CA LYS A 20 -15.59 14.65 17.43
C LYS A 20 -15.16 16.09 17.69
N THR A 21 -13.86 16.29 17.88
CA THR A 21 -13.27 17.58 18.28
C THR A 21 -12.55 18.29 17.13
N ASN A 22 -12.25 17.59 16.04
CA ASN A 22 -11.45 18.04 14.90
C ASN A 22 -10.01 18.43 15.27
N TYR A 23 -9.51 18.00 16.42
CA TYR A 23 -8.12 18.22 16.80
C TYR A 23 -7.19 17.11 16.32
N ILE A 24 -5.96 17.50 15.94
CA ILE A 24 -4.88 16.54 15.65
C ILE A 24 -4.42 15.95 16.98
N ILE A 25 -4.62 14.65 17.16
CA ILE A 25 -4.25 13.91 18.38
C ILE A 25 -2.95 13.13 18.23
N ALA A 26 -2.51 12.86 17.00
CA ALA A 26 -1.22 12.26 16.71
C ALA A 26 -0.70 12.68 15.34
N LYS A 27 0.63 12.64 15.18
CA LYS A 27 1.32 12.85 13.91
C LYS A 27 2.28 11.70 13.69
N ILE A 28 2.05 10.95 12.62
CA ILE A 28 2.89 9.82 12.21
C ILE A 28 3.82 10.35 11.12
N GLN A 29 5.14 10.25 11.34
CA GLN A 29 6.13 10.64 10.35
C GLN A 29 6.24 9.57 9.27
N SER A 30 6.00 9.93 8.01
CA SER A 30 6.27 9.03 6.88
C SER A 30 7.66 9.23 6.29
N ASN A 31 8.28 10.40 6.51
CA ASN A 31 9.57 10.85 5.94
C ASN A 31 9.62 10.90 4.40
N LEU A 32 8.57 10.43 3.76
CA LEU A 32 8.34 10.28 2.32
C LEU A 32 6.91 10.74 2.01
N LEU A 33 6.54 10.80 0.73
CA LEU A 33 5.30 11.42 0.27
C LEU A 33 4.08 10.49 0.53
N PRO A 34 3.18 10.80 1.46
CA PRO A 34 1.94 10.05 1.61
C PRO A 34 0.95 10.47 0.52
N LEU A 35 0.55 9.55 -0.36
CA LEU A 35 -0.30 9.86 -1.52
C LEU A 35 -1.76 9.54 -1.29
N ASP A 36 -2.06 8.35 -0.76
CA ASP A 36 -3.43 7.88 -0.57
C ASP A 36 -3.56 7.10 0.74
N ILE A 37 -4.77 7.10 1.32
CA ILE A 37 -5.08 6.50 2.62
C ILE A 37 -6.35 5.66 2.50
N LYS A 38 -6.28 4.43 3.01
CA LYS A 38 -7.46 3.56 3.15
C LYS A 38 -7.55 2.94 4.53
N VAL A 39 -8.69 3.16 5.19
CA VAL A 39 -9.08 2.43 6.40
C VAL A 39 -9.70 1.09 5.98
N ILE A 40 -9.25 -0.01 6.58
CA ILE A 40 -9.89 -1.33 6.36
C ILE A 40 -11.26 -1.35 7.04
N PRO A 41 -12.31 -1.94 6.43
CA PRO A 41 -13.66 -2.01 7.02
C PRO A 41 -13.74 -2.58 8.44
N ASN A 42 -12.82 -3.47 8.82
CA ASN A 42 -12.73 -4.02 10.18
C ASN A 42 -12.28 -2.99 11.25
N GLY A 43 -11.87 -1.78 10.84
CA GLY A 43 -11.48 -0.69 11.73
C GLY A 43 -10.21 -0.94 12.54
N GLN A 44 -9.38 -1.93 12.17
CA GLN A 44 -8.15 -2.26 12.89
C GLN A 44 -6.92 -1.58 12.30
N TYR A 45 -6.89 -1.41 10.98
CA TYR A 45 -5.72 -0.94 10.26
C TYR A 45 -6.02 0.17 9.26
N VAL A 46 -5.03 1.04 9.07
CA VAL A 46 -4.98 2.01 7.98
C VAL A 46 -3.79 1.71 7.10
N TYR A 47 -4.02 1.71 5.80
CA TYR A 47 -2.99 1.52 4.79
C TYR A 47 -2.73 2.86 4.13
N VAL A 48 -1.47 3.24 4.04
CA VAL A 48 -1.06 4.51 3.43
C VAL A 48 -0.07 4.23 2.33
N VAL A 49 -0.36 4.70 1.13
CA VAL A 49 0.57 4.66 0.01
C VAL A 49 1.63 5.73 0.23
N ILE A 50 2.89 5.30 0.26
CA ILE A 50 4.05 6.14 0.49
C ILE A 50 4.95 6.09 -0.74
N SER A 51 5.14 7.24 -1.38
CA SER A 51 6.02 7.37 -2.53
C SER A 51 7.37 7.99 -2.18
N GLN A 52 8.42 7.46 -2.82
CA GLN A 52 9.81 7.89 -2.74
C GLN A 52 10.22 8.81 -3.89
N ALA A 53 9.29 9.55 -4.51
CA ALA A 53 9.56 10.35 -5.70
C ALA A 53 10.90 11.12 -5.64
N PRO A 54 11.74 11.06 -6.70
CA PRO A 54 11.48 10.46 -8.02
C PRO A 54 11.82 8.95 -8.11
N ASN A 55 12.14 8.29 -7.00
CA ASN A 55 12.79 6.98 -6.99
C ASN A 55 11.83 5.79 -7.08
N VAL A 56 12.45 4.65 -7.40
CA VAL A 56 11.91 3.30 -7.36
C VAL A 56 11.90 2.78 -5.93
N GLY A 57 10.83 2.08 -5.52
CA GLY A 57 10.74 1.46 -4.20
C GLY A 57 9.64 2.06 -3.33
N ASP A 58 8.52 2.41 -3.94
CA ASP A 58 7.37 2.90 -3.20
C ASP A 58 6.80 1.81 -2.30
N THR A 59 6.20 2.24 -1.21
CA THR A 59 5.80 1.36 -0.12
C THR A 59 4.37 1.63 0.30
N VAL A 60 3.81 0.69 1.06
CA VAL A 60 2.58 0.87 1.80
C VAL A 60 2.86 0.71 3.28
N PHE A 61 2.52 1.72 4.06
CA PHE A 61 2.57 1.65 5.51
C PHE A 61 1.28 1.03 6.02
N VAL A 62 1.41 0.13 6.99
CA VAL A 62 0.30 -0.42 7.76
C VAL A 62 0.34 0.19 9.14
N ILE A 63 -0.72 0.91 9.50
CA ILE A 63 -0.86 1.62 10.77
C ILE A 63 -1.89 0.90 11.62
N ASP A 64 -1.53 0.58 12.86
CA ASP A 64 -2.45 0.10 13.88
C ASP A 64 -3.28 1.28 14.42
N ILE A 65 -4.61 1.21 14.31
CA ILE A 65 -5.51 2.31 14.71
C ILE A 65 -5.54 2.52 16.23
N LYS A 66 -5.38 1.46 17.03
CA LYS A 66 -5.43 1.57 18.50
C LYS A 66 -4.19 2.27 19.03
N LYS A 67 -3.05 2.02 18.41
CA LYS A 67 -1.75 2.55 18.84
C LYS A 67 -1.33 3.81 18.08
N ASN A 68 -1.93 4.07 16.91
CA ASN A 68 -1.51 5.12 15.99
C ASN A 68 -0.02 5.04 15.62
N VAL A 69 0.46 3.83 15.36
CA VAL A 69 1.86 3.58 14.96
C VAL A 69 1.92 2.72 13.71
N VAL A 70 2.95 2.94 12.89
CA VAL A 70 3.27 2.05 11.77
C VAL A 70 3.78 0.73 12.34
N ILE A 71 3.13 -0.37 11.97
CA ILE A 71 3.48 -1.73 12.40
C ILE A 71 4.12 -2.55 11.29
N ALA A 72 3.95 -2.14 10.03
CA ALA A 72 4.61 -2.75 8.89
C ALA A 72 4.81 -1.76 7.75
N THR A 73 5.84 -2.01 6.95
CA THR A 73 6.12 -1.33 5.69
C THR A 73 6.26 -2.39 4.61
N VAL A 74 5.45 -2.28 3.56
CA VAL A 74 5.37 -3.27 2.49
C VAL A 74 5.84 -2.63 1.19
N VAL A 75 6.86 -3.19 0.55
CA VAL A 75 7.35 -2.70 -0.75
C VAL A 75 6.39 -3.15 -1.84
N VAL A 76 5.92 -2.21 -2.66
CA VAL A 76 4.90 -2.47 -3.71
C VAL A 76 5.38 -2.14 -5.12
N GLY A 77 6.60 -1.63 -5.27
CA GLY A 77 7.22 -1.38 -6.57
C GLY A 77 7.12 0.09 -6.98
N HIS A 78 6.68 0.36 -8.21
CA HIS A 78 6.79 1.69 -8.83
C HIS A 78 5.46 2.41 -8.93
N THR A 79 5.46 3.68 -8.51
CA THR A 79 4.41 4.67 -8.70
C THR A 79 3.01 4.20 -8.28
N PRO A 80 2.82 3.65 -7.06
CA PRO A 80 1.50 3.42 -6.53
C PRO A 80 0.82 4.77 -6.35
N THR A 81 -0.36 4.91 -6.93
CA THR A 81 -1.15 6.14 -6.87
C THR A 81 -2.32 5.99 -5.92
N ASN A 82 -2.90 4.78 -5.85
CA ASN A 82 -4.16 4.55 -5.15
C ASN A 82 -4.19 3.23 -4.39
N ILE A 83 -5.05 3.17 -3.39
CA ILE A 83 -5.25 1.98 -2.58
C ILE A 83 -6.74 1.73 -2.28
N LEU A 84 -7.16 0.48 -2.45
CA LEU A 84 -8.54 0.05 -2.24
C LEU A 84 -8.56 -1.12 -1.27
N ALA A 85 -9.58 -1.16 -0.41
CA ALA A 85 -9.83 -2.30 0.47
C ALA A 85 -11.08 -3.02 -0.02
N ASP A 86 -11.04 -4.34 0.00
CA ASP A 86 -12.22 -5.14 -0.31
C ASP A 86 -13.27 -5.04 0.83
N PRO A 87 -14.56 -5.29 0.56
CA PRO A 87 -15.61 -5.17 1.57
C PRO A 87 -15.44 -6.13 2.77
N SER A 88 -14.82 -7.30 2.59
CA SER A 88 -14.53 -8.22 3.70
C SER A 88 -13.39 -7.71 4.59
N GLY A 89 -12.55 -6.81 4.07
CA GLY A 89 -11.38 -6.27 4.77
C GLY A 89 -10.22 -7.27 4.88
N CYS A 90 -10.25 -8.36 4.11
CA CYS A 90 -9.19 -9.35 4.06
C CYS A 90 -8.09 -8.98 3.05
N TYR A 91 -8.42 -8.16 2.06
CA TYR A 91 -7.55 -7.80 0.95
C TYR A 91 -7.48 -6.28 0.75
N VAL A 92 -6.29 -5.85 0.37
CA VAL A 92 -6.01 -4.47 -0.03
C VAL A 92 -5.31 -4.52 -1.38
N TYR A 93 -5.78 -3.70 -2.31
CA TYR A 93 -5.28 -3.60 -3.67
C TYR A 93 -4.58 -2.27 -3.85
N VAL A 94 -3.35 -2.33 -4.36
CA VAL A 94 -2.54 -1.15 -4.64
C VAL A 94 -2.47 -0.97 -6.15
N ILE A 95 -2.83 0.22 -6.61
CA ILE A 95 -2.86 0.58 -8.03
C ILE A 95 -1.70 1.52 -8.28
N GLY A 96 -0.92 1.28 -9.34
CA GLY A 96 0.18 2.14 -9.77
C GLY A 96 0.37 2.16 -11.28
N ILE A 97 1.21 3.07 -11.77
CA ILE A 97 1.55 3.15 -13.19
C ILE A 97 2.62 2.11 -13.52
N LEU A 98 2.27 1.15 -14.36
CA LEU A 98 3.24 0.25 -14.95
C LEU A 98 3.94 0.96 -16.12
N LEU A 99 5.09 1.60 -15.87
CA LEU A 99 6.01 1.94 -16.96
C LEU A 99 6.89 0.73 -17.26
N ILE A 100 6.42 -0.16 -18.12
CA ILE A 100 7.31 -1.09 -18.81
C ILE A 100 7.98 -0.31 -19.94
N LYS A 101 9.31 -0.14 -19.85
CA LYS A 101 10.12 0.19 -21.03
C LYS A 101 10.10 -1.05 -21.93
N VAL A 102 9.36 -0.99 -23.03
CA VAL A 102 9.35 -2.05 -24.03
C VAL A 102 10.65 -1.95 -24.84
N GLU A 103 11.57 -2.89 -24.61
CA GLU A 103 12.60 -3.21 -25.60
C GLU A 103 12.11 -4.41 -26.42
N THR A 104 12.11 -4.22 -27.74
CA THR A 104 11.47 -5.08 -28.74
C THR A 104 12.13 -6.45 -28.86
N ALA A 105 11.33 -7.53 -28.81
CA ALA A 105 11.11 -8.45 -29.93
C ALA A 105 10.52 -9.80 -29.44
N PHE A 106 9.46 -10.25 -30.12
CA PHE A 106 8.89 -11.61 -30.07
C PHE A 106 8.27 -12.12 -28.76
N SER A 107 7.00 -11.73 -28.60
CA SER A 107 5.84 -12.63 -28.48
C SER A 107 4.91 -12.19 -27.35
N PHE A 108 3.72 -11.78 -27.76
CA PHE A 108 2.68 -11.23 -26.93
C PHE A 108 2.01 -12.32 -26.08
N PHE A 109 1.92 -12.08 -24.78
CA PHE A 109 0.73 -12.44 -24.00
C PHE A 109 0.28 -11.17 -23.26
N VAL A 110 -0.64 -10.42 -23.87
CA VAL A 110 -1.48 -9.50 -23.12
C VAL A 110 -2.62 -10.35 -22.58
N LEU A 111 -2.46 -10.84 -21.35
CA LEU A 111 -3.61 -11.23 -20.55
C LEU A 111 -4.14 -9.93 -19.91
N TYR A 112 -5.37 -9.58 -20.25
CA TYR A 112 -6.18 -8.79 -19.33
C TYR A 112 -6.19 -9.54 -17.98
N ASP A 113 -6.02 -8.82 -16.87
CA ASP A 113 -5.85 -9.29 -15.47
C ASP A 113 -4.39 -9.56 -15.02
N LEU A 114 -3.92 -8.88 -13.97
CA LEU A 114 -3.95 -9.46 -12.61
C LEU A 114 -3.36 -8.50 -11.54
N PHE A 115 -4.10 -8.39 -10.44
CA PHE A 115 -3.85 -7.61 -9.24
C PHE A 115 -2.52 -7.98 -8.53
N TYR A 116 -1.78 -6.98 -8.04
CA TYR A 116 -0.78 -7.21 -7.00
C TYR A 116 -1.50 -7.54 -5.68
N LEU A 117 -1.64 -8.83 -5.42
CA LEU A 117 -2.12 -9.38 -4.16
C LEU A 117 -0.97 -9.30 -3.16
N LEU A 118 -1.04 -8.39 -2.19
CA LEU A 118 -0.14 -8.41 -1.04
C LEU A 118 -0.48 -9.62 -0.16
N LYS A 119 0.01 -10.80 -0.53
CA LYS A 119 0.07 -11.96 0.34
C LYS A 119 1.14 -11.70 1.39
N GLY A 120 0.71 -11.38 2.61
CA GLY A 120 1.59 -11.37 3.77
C GLY A 120 2.22 -12.75 3.99
N PHE A 121 3.54 -12.76 4.13
CA PHE A 121 4.35 -13.77 4.83
C PHE A 121 4.06 -15.25 4.54
N PHE A 122 4.72 -15.84 3.53
CA PHE A 122 5.35 -17.17 3.63
C PHE A 122 6.41 -17.34 2.53
N SER A 123 7.62 -17.74 2.94
CA SER A 123 8.69 -18.19 2.03
C SER A 123 8.25 -19.47 1.33
N PHE A 124 7.98 -19.42 0.03
CA PHE A 124 8.01 -20.64 -0.78
C PHE A 124 9.44 -20.86 -1.24
N LYS A 125 10.06 -21.89 -0.65
CA LYS A 125 11.32 -22.45 -1.11
C LYS A 125 11.04 -23.10 -2.46
N GLU A 126 11.76 -22.69 -3.51
CA GLU A 126 11.76 -23.42 -4.78
C GLU A 126 12.06 -24.89 -4.51
N ASN A 127 11.13 -25.76 -4.90
CA ASN A 127 11.44 -27.16 -5.12
C ASN A 127 11.03 -27.50 -6.55
N SER A 128 12.05 -27.97 -7.24
CA SER A 128 12.12 -28.47 -8.60
C SER A 128 11.28 -29.73 -8.83
N TYR A 129 11.14 -30.08 -10.12
CA TYR A 129 10.72 -31.36 -10.70
C TYR A 129 9.19 -31.64 -10.72
N ILE A 130 8.55 -32.16 -11.79
CA ILE A 130 8.98 -32.92 -12.98
C ILE A 130 8.02 -32.60 -14.15
N ASP A 131 8.59 -32.52 -15.35
CA ASP A 131 7.97 -32.77 -16.65
C ASP A 131 7.08 -34.03 -16.66
N ARG A 132 5.88 -33.96 -17.27
CA ARG A 132 5.30 -35.09 -18.03
C ARG A 132 3.99 -34.72 -18.75
N ASN A 133 4.11 -34.83 -20.08
CA ASN A 133 3.12 -35.12 -21.13
C ASN A 133 2.23 -33.98 -21.63
#